data_AF-G2ZJ74-F1
#
_entry.id   AF-G2ZJ74-F1
#
_cell.length_a   1.000
_cell.length_b   1.000
_cell.length_c   1.000
_cell.angle_alpha   90.00
_cell.angle_beta   90.00
_cell.angle_gamma   90.00
#
_symmetry.space_group_name_H-M   'P 1'
#
loop_
_entity.id
_entity.type
_entity.pdbx_description
1 polymer ?
#
loop_
_entity_poly.entity_id
_entity_poly.type
_entity_poly.pdbx_seq_one_letter_code
_entity_poly.pdbx_strand_id
1 'polypeptide(L)'
;MQAIIQQFHASSQEGLKLIAGALDDFAKAAADKVAKALRNPIAADPADEKYELDSKLWDSAPTVAVPKFAEFQELQEVGHRFLATAEGLFVEVRRPWLHLIQPVAPLNGQTVRPPYGTVKPKVKLAFERLGAAFPFVRDFIDAARAAAPNEHAAWVIWNSRSGDLQYRELAITIASPDAISYDRPALAPHESLVVDLHSHGVTDAFFSSTDNEDDAGEVKISCVVGSLADGKTPSIQFRLCALGMFLPLNVPAAAVIGDGA
;
A
#
# COMPACT_ATOMS: atom_id res chain seq x y z
N MET A 1 58.07 -15.69 25.98
CA MET A 1 57.51 -15.05 24.76
C MET A 1 56.02 -15.36 24.58
N GLN A 2 55.61 -16.62 24.56
CA GLN A 2 54.20 -17.02 24.36
C GLN A 2 53.21 -16.45 25.41
N ALA A 3 53.58 -16.43 26.69
CA ALA A 3 52.78 -15.83 27.76
C ALA A 3 52.60 -14.30 27.59
N ILE A 4 53.63 -13.61 27.11
CA ILE A 4 53.59 -12.15 26.84
C ILE A 4 52.66 -11.86 25.65
N ILE A 5 52.72 -12.68 24.60
CA ILE A 5 51.84 -12.58 23.44
C ILE A 5 50.38 -12.83 23.82
N GLN A 6 50.11 -13.85 24.64
CA GLN A 6 48.75 -14.11 25.16
C GLN A 6 48.22 -12.95 26.00
N GLN A 7 49.06 -12.38 26.86
CA GLN A 7 48.69 -11.23 27.67
C GLN A 7 48.41 -9.99 26.80
N PHE A 8 49.23 -9.74 25.77
CA PHE A 8 48.98 -8.67 24.80
C PHE A 8 47.65 -8.84 24.05
N HIS A 9 47.34 -10.06 23.58
CA HIS A 9 46.07 -10.35 22.92
C HIS A 9 44.86 -10.15 23.84
N ALA A 10 44.93 -10.63 25.08
CA ALA A 10 43.86 -10.48 26.07
C ALA A 10 43.59 -9.01 26.37
N SER A 11 44.64 -8.23 26.68
CA SER A 11 44.52 -6.79 26.93
C SER A 11 44.03 -6.01 25.71
N SER A 12 44.44 -6.41 24.50
CA SER A 12 43.96 -5.79 23.26
C SER A 12 42.49 -6.09 23.00
N GLN A 13 42.04 -7.33 23.23
CA GLN A 13 40.63 -7.71 23.11
C GLN A 13 39.75 -6.99 24.13
N GLU A 14 40.24 -6.85 25.36
CA GLU A 14 39.53 -6.12 26.42
C GLU A 14 39.42 -4.63 26.09
N GLY A 15 40.50 -4.01 25.60
CA GLY A 15 40.49 -2.62 25.12
C GLY A 15 39.51 -2.41 23.95
N LEU A 16 39.48 -3.32 22.99
CA LEU A 16 38.52 -3.26 21.87
C LEU A 16 37.06 -3.39 22.34
N LYS A 17 36.78 -4.26 23.32
CA LYS A 17 35.43 -4.40 23.90
C LYS A 17 35.00 -3.12 24.62
N LEU A 18 35.89 -2.50 25.38
CA LEU A 18 35.63 -1.23 26.06
C LEU A 18 35.33 -0.11 25.07
N ILE A 19 36.13 0.00 23.99
CA ILE A 19 35.90 0.99 22.95
C ILE A 19 34.56 0.75 22.23
N ALA A 20 34.24 -0.50 21.89
CA ALA A 20 32.98 -0.85 21.26
C ALA A 20 31.77 -0.49 22.15
N GLY A 21 31.83 -0.81 23.45
CA GLY A 21 30.77 -0.44 24.40
C GLY A 21 30.59 1.08 24.52
N ALA A 22 31.70 1.82 24.62
CA ALA A 22 31.65 3.29 24.68
C ALA A 22 31.09 3.90 23.38
N LEU A 23 31.38 3.30 22.22
CA LEU A 23 30.83 3.74 20.94
C LEU A 23 29.32 3.49 20.86
N ASP A 24 28.85 2.32 21.32
CA ASP A 24 27.43 1.98 21.37
C ASP A 24 26.65 2.93 22.29
N ASP A 25 27.20 3.24 23.47
CA ASP A 25 26.58 4.17 24.42
C ASP A 25 26.55 5.60 23.85
N PHE A 26 27.62 6.03 23.19
CA PHE A 26 27.64 7.32 22.49
C PHE A 26 26.60 7.36 21.36
N ALA A 27 26.52 6.31 20.55
CA ALA A 27 25.56 6.22 19.45
C ALA A 27 24.11 6.29 19.95
N LYS A 28 23.79 5.57 21.03
CA LYS A 28 22.47 5.65 21.69
C LYS A 28 22.19 7.05 22.23
N ALA A 29 23.11 7.63 22.98
CA ALA A 29 22.94 8.97 23.54
C ALA A 29 22.80 10.05 22.46
N ALA A 30 23.54 9.93 21.35
CA ALA A 30 23.42 10.81 20.20
C ALA A 30 22.05 10.65 19.52
N ALA A 31 21.61 9.41 19.28
CA ALA A 31 20.29 9.13 18.71
C ALA A 31 19.16 9.68 19.58
N ASP A 32 19.20 9.46 20.90
CA ASP A 32 18.21 9.99 21.85
C ASP A 32 18.18 11.52 21.85
N LYS A 33 19.36 12.16 21.78
CA LYS A 33 19.45 13.62 21.75
C LYS A 33 18.92 14.19 20.44
N VAL A 34 19.18 13.51 19.31
CA VAL A 34 18.63 13.88 18.01
C VAL A 34 17.12 13.67 17.99
N ALA A 35 16.61 12.55 18.49
CA ALA A 35 15.18 12.27 18.59
C ALA A 35 14.44 13.29 19.48
N LYS A 36 15.05 13.72 20.60
CA LYS A 36 14.50 14.80 21.44
C LYS A 36 14.60 16.18 20.79
N ALA A 37 15.60 16.41 19.95
CA ALA A 37 15.79 17.68 19.24
C ALA A 37 14.86 17.81 18.02
N LEU A 38 14.57 16.68 17.36
CA LEU A 38 13.51 16.57 16.37
C LEU A 38 12.19 16.63 17.12
N ARG A 39 11.55 17.80 17.10
CA ARG A 39 10.21 17.95 17.69
C ARG A 39 9.29 16.92 17.03
N ASN A 40 8.91 15.88 17.78
CA ASN A 40 7.85 15.00 17.35
C ASN A 40 6.56 15.85 17.33
N PRO A 41 5.89 16.01 16.19
CA PRO A 41 4.79 16.97 16.03
C PRO A 41 3.47 16.51 16.67
N ILE A 42 3.55 15.60 17.64
CA ILE A 42 2.41 15.12 18.42
C ILE A 42 2.09 16.17 19.47
N ALA A 43 0.85 16.67 19.42
CA ALA A 43 0.32 17.66 20.35
C ALA A 43 -0.12 17.03 21.68
N ALA A 44 0.77 16.27 22.32
CA ALA A 44 0.56 15.63 23.62
C ALA A 44 1.76 15.90 24.55
N ASP A 45 1.54 15.79 25.86
CA ASP A 45 2.62 15.83 26.84
C ASP A 45 3.50 14.56 26.67
N PRO A 46 4.81 14.68 26.42
CA PRO A 46 5.70 13.51 26.35
C PRO A 46 5.78 12.69 27.64
N ALA A 47 5.32 13.22 28.78
CA ALA A 47 5.22 12.49 30.03
C ALA A 47 3.96 11.61 30.14
N ASP A 48 3.02 11.71 29.20
CA ASP A 48 1.81 10.88 29.19
C ASP A 48 2.16 9.40 28.95
N GLU A 49 1.53 8.50 29.70
CA GLU A 49 1.78 7.05 29.63
C GLU A 49 1.48 6.45 28.25
N LYS A 50 0.65 7.11 27.43
CA LYS A 50 0.25 6.67 26.09
C LYS A 50 1.02 7.35 24.96
N TYR A 51 1.88 8.33 25.26
CA TYR A 51 2.63 9.08 24.25
C TYR A 51 3.41 8.17 23.29
N GLU A 52 3.99 7.09 23.81
CA GLU A 52 4.73 6.09 23.02
C GLU A 52 3.86 5.39 21.96
N LEU A 53 2.56 5.22 22.20
CA LEU A 53 1.63 4.67 21.22
C LEU A 53 1.39 5.66 20.08
N ASP A 54 1.17 6.94 20.41
CA ASP A 54 1.00 8.00 19.42
C ASP A 54 2.28 8.21 18.61
N SER A 55 3.47 8.09 19.23
CA SER A 55 4.75 8.16 18.54
C SER A 55 4.89 7.04 17.51
N LYS A 56 4.56 5.80 17.86
CA LYS A 56 4.59 4.67 16.93
C LYS A 56 3.57 4.82 15.80
N LEU A 57 2.38 5.37 16.10
CA LEU A 57 1.39 5.67 15.08
C LEU A 57 1.92 6.72 14.10
N TRP A 58 2.52 7.78 14.62
CA TRP A 58 3.15 8.82 13.81
C TRP A 58 4.27 8.27 12.92
N ASP A 59 5.15 7.43 13.46
CA ASP A 59 6.24 6.81 12.69
C ASP A 59 5.71 5.91 11.56
N SER A 60 4.55 5.28 11.76
CA SER A 60 3.92 4.42 10.75
C SER A 60 3.28 5.20 9.59
N ALA A 61 2.80 6.43 9.86
CA ALA A 61 2.01 7.24 8.93
C ALA A 61 2.23 8.76 9.17
N PRO A 62 3.46 9.28 9.00
CA PRO A 62 3.80 10.63 9.41
C PRO A 62 3.08 11.68 8.56
N THR A 63 2.83 12.87 9.12
CA THR A 63 2.41 14.04 8.33
C THR A 63 3.60 14.96 8.09
N VAL A 64 3.93 15.23 6.83
CA VAL A 64 5.06 16.09 6.45
C VAL A 64 4.60 17.30 5.65
N ALA A 65 5.26 18.43 5.84
CA ALA A 65 4.99 19.64 5.06
C ALA A 65 5.64 19.54 3.68
N VAL A 66 4.88 19.85 2.62
CA VAL A 66 5.44 19.97 1.27
C VAL A 66 6.29 21.24 1.19
N PRO A 67 7.54 21.17 0.72
CA PRO A 67 8.42 22.33 0.67
C PRO A 67 7.90 23.37 -0.33
N LYS A 68 7.91 24.64 0.08
CA LYS A 68 7.51 25.76 -0.79
C LYS A 68 8.61 26.22 -1.74
N PHE A 69 9.87 26.07 -1.32
CA PHE A 69 11.03 26.62 -2.04
C PHE A 69 12.03 25.55 -2.48
N ALA A 70 12.20 24.50 -1.68
CA ALA A 70 13.03 23.36 -2.03
C ALA A 70 12.26 22.38 -2.92
N GLU A 71 12.98 21.49 -3.60
CA GLU A 71 12.38 20.41 -4.37
C GLU A 71 11.65 19.42 -3.44
N PHE A 72 10.45 19.00 -3.85
CA PHE A 72 9.70 17.96 -3.15
C PHE A 72 10.37 16.61 -3.35
N GLN A 73 10.76 15.97 -2.26
CA GLN A 73 11.30 14.60 -2.29
C GLN A 73 10.19 13.59 -2.08
N GLU A 74 9.94 12.80 -3.12
CA GLU A 74 8.97 11.71 -3.14
C GLU A 74 9.33 10.58 -2.17
N LEU A 75 8.31 9.88 -1.66
CA LEU A 75 8.49 8.69 -0.82
C LEU A 75 9.11 7.54 -1.65
N GLN A 76 10.30 7.10 -1.22
CA GLN A 76 11.05 6.03 -1.91
C GLN A 76 10.72 4.65 -1.37
N GLU A 77 10.63 4.53 -0.05
CA GLU A 77 10.38 3.27 0.65
C GLU A 77 8.89 2.92 0.69
N VAL A 78 8.59 1.62 0.82
CA VAL A 78 7.21 1.13 0.97
C VAL A 78 6.61 1.69 2.25
N GLY A 79 5.41 2.27 2.13
CA GLY A 79 4.72 2.90 3.25
C GLY A 79 3.75 3.96 2.76
N HIS A 80 3.31 4.79 3.68
CA HIS A 80 2.51 5.96 3.35
C HIS A 80 2.79 7.10 4.32
N ARG A 81 2.46 8.31 3.89
CA ARG A 81 2.54 9.52 4.71
C ARG A 81 1.47 10.50 4.26
N PHE A 82 1.08 11.38 5.16
CA PHE A 82 0.25 12.52 4.84
C PHE A 82 1.12 13.71 4.45
N LEU A 83 0.65 14.49 3.49
CA LEU A 83 1.33 15.67 2.97
C LEU A 83 0.47 16.90 3.29
N ALA A 84 0.98 17.78 4.14
CA ALA A 84 0.40 19.09 4.36
C ALA A 84 0.86 20.05 3.26
N THR A 85 -0.08 20.58 2.48
CA THR A 85 0.18 21.43 1.32
C THR A 85 -0.52 22.78 1.46
N ALA A 86 -0.18 23.75 0.59
CA ALA A 86 -0.94 25.00 0.47
C ALA A 86 -2.37 24.79 -0.08
N GLU A 87 -2.66 23.62 -0.64
CA GLU A 87 -3.94 23.24 -1.25
C GLU A 87 -4.74 22.25 -0.39
N GLY A 88 -4.27 21.95 0.83
CA GLY A 88 -4.92 21.04 1.77
C GLY A 88 -4.10 19.80 2.10
N LEU A 89 -4.77 18.78 2.61
CA LEU A 89 -4.16 17.52 3.01
C LEU A 89 -4.18 16.53 1.85
N PHE A 90 -3.04 15.91 1.59
CA PHE A 90 -2.87 14.85 0.61
C PHE A 90 -2.33 13.60 1.30
N VAL A 91 -2.49 12.45 0.65
CA VAL A 91 -1.83 11.19 1.03
C VAL A 91 -0.84 10.80 -0.06
N GLU A 92 0.34 10.36 0.33
CA GLU A 92 1.31 9.72 -0.55
C GLU A 92 1.49 8.27 -0.11
N VAL A 93 1.29 7.33 -1.04
CA VAL A 93 1.41 5.90 -0.78
C VAL A 93 2.42 5.28 -1.74
N ARG A 94 3.30 4.43 -1.21
CA ARG A 94 4.29 3.67 -1.95
C ARG A 94 4.14 2.18 -1.68
N ARG A 95 3.93 1.41 -2.75
CA ARG A 95 4.02 -0.04 -2.81
C ARG A 95 5.06 -0.43 -3.86
N PRO A 96 5.54 -1.69 -3.88
CA PRO A 96 6.47 -2.14 -4.92
C PRO A 96 5.97 -1.90 -6.36
N TRP A 97 4.64 -1.87 -6.56
CA TRP A 97 3.99 -1.66 -7.85
C TRP A 97 3.28 -0.31 -8.01
N LEU A 98 3.14 0.50 -6.95
CA LEU A 98 2.33 1.73 -6.95
C LEU A 98 3.07 2.90 -6.30
N HIS A 99 3.01 4.07 -6.95
CA HIS A 99 3.24 5.34 -6.31
C HIS A 99 2.06 6.28 -6.54
N LEU A 100 1.36 6.59 -5.45
CA LEU A 100 0.11 7.33 -5.42
C LEU A 100 0.30 8.64 -4.65
N ILE A 101 -0.22 9.74 -5.18
CA ILE A 101 -0.43 10.99 -4.44
C ILE A 101 -1.86 11.45 -4.73
N GLN A 102 -2.70 11.62 -3.72
CA GLN A 102 -4.10 12.04 -3.91
C GLN A 102 -4.53 13.05 -2.83
N PRO A 103 -5.41 14.02 -3.18
CA PRO A 103 -5.98 14.93 -2.20
C PRO A 103 -6.96 14.16 -1.30
N VAL A 104 -6.81 14.36 0.01
CA VAL A 104 -7.72 13.81 1.04
C VAL A 104 -8.72 14.88 1.47
N ALA A 105 -8.24 16.09 1.71
CA ALA A 105 -9.05 17.23 2.14
C ALA A 105 -8.55 18.50 1.44
N PRO A 106 -9.03 18.80 0.22
CA PRO A 106 -8.63 19.99 -0.53
C PRO A 106 -9.19 21.28 0.10
N LEU A 107 -8.41 22.35 0.06
CA LEU A 107 -8.83 23.69 0.46
C LEU A 107 -9.41 24.45 -0.74
N ASN A 108 -10.66 24.89 -0.62
CA ASN A 108 -11.42 25.53 -1.72
C ASN A 108 -11.20 27.05 -1.82
N GLY A 109 -10.07 27.56 -1.34
CA GLY A 109 -9.65 28.97 -1.52
C GLY A 109 -10.36 30.02 -0.66
N GLN A 110 -11.38 29.67 0.14
CA GLN A 110 -12.06 30.56 1.09
C GLN A 110 -11.57 30.40 2.54
N THR A 111 -10.38 29.83 2.74
CA THR A 111 -9.83 29.47 4.05
C THR A 111 -8.42 30.01 4.22
N VAL A 112 -7.91 29.98 5.46
CA VAL A 112 -6.48 30.21 5.72
C VAL A 112 -5.67 29.18 4.93
N ARG A 113 -4.67 29.64 4.18
CA ARG A 113 -3.78 28.79 3.40
C ARG A 113 -2.49 28.53 4.18
N PRO A 114 -2.12 27.25 4.43
CA PRO A 114 -0.83 26.93 5.00
C PRO A 114 0.32 27.49 4.14
N PRO A 115 1.43 27.97 4.73
CA PRO A 115 2.54 28.55 3.99
C PRO A 115 3.47 27.50 3.33
N TYR A 116 2.92 26.35 2.93
CA TYR A 116 3.65 25.21 2.35
C TYR A 116 3.66 25.26 0.82
N GLY A 117 4.31 24.29 0.19
CA GLY A 117 4.28 24.09 -1.26
C GLY A 117 3.02 23.37 -1.73
N THR A 118 2.95 23.12 -3.04
CA THR A 118 1.89 22.35 -3.69
C THR A 118 2.45 21.07 -4.29
N VAL A 119 1.58 20.06 -4.49
CA VAL A 119 1.93 18.80 -5.15
C VAL A 119 0.79 18.40 -6.07
N LYS A 120 1.09 17.75 -7.18
CA LYS A 120 0.07 17.28 -8.11
C LYS A 120 -0.39 15.87 -7.73
N PRO A 121 -1.69 15.55 -7.92
CA PRO A 121 -2.14 14.16 -7.87
C PRO A 121 -1.32 13.29 -8.84
N LYS A 122 -1.01 12.07 -8.41
CA LYS A 122 -0.15 11.13 -9.13
C LYS A 122 -0.70 9.73 -8.95
N VAL A 123 -0.72 8.95 -10.04
CA VAL A 123 -0.87 7.50 -10.02
C VAL A 123 0.17 6.94 -10.96
N LYS A 124 1.17 6.24 -10.43
CA LYS A 124 2.23 5.60 -11.23
C LYS A 124 2.28 4.12 -10.89
N LEU A 125 2.10 3.29 -11.91
CA LEU A 125 2.16 1.83 -11.83
C LEU A 125 3.53 1.35 -12.31
N ALA A 126 4.11 0.35 -11.64
CA ALA A 126 5.39 -0.23 -12.06
C ALA A 126 5.30 -0.97 -13.41
N PHE A 127 4.12 -1.55 -13.70
CA PHE A 127 3.78 -2.19 -14.97
C PHE A 127 3.17 -1.22 -16.00
N GLU A 128 3.48 0.07 -15.86
CA GLU A 128 3.06 1.18 -16.73
C GLU A 128 1.57 1.51 -16.76
N ARG A 129 0.74 0.59 -17.25
CA ARG A 129 -0.70 0.80 -17.50
C ARG A 129 -1.54 -0.33 -16.94
N LEU A 130 -2.74 0.00 -16.47
CA LEU A 130 -3.71 -0.98 -15.97
C LEU A 130 -4.01 -2.11 -16.98
N GLY A 131 -3.90 -1.82 -18.29
CA GLY A 131 -4.10 -2.80 -19.34
C GLY A 131 -3.18 -4.04 -19.27
N ALA A 132 -2.03 -3.95 -18.60
CA ALA A 132 -1.18 -5.12 -18.35
C ALA A 132 -1.87 -6.19 -17.48
N ALA A 133 -2.90 -5.80 -16.69
CA ALA A 133 -3.67 -6.74 -15.89
C ALA A 133 -4.80 -7.43 -16.67
N PHE A 134 -5.22 -6.91 -17.82
CA PHE A 134 -6.42 -7.39 -18.53
C PHE A 134 -6.35 -8.86 -18.98
N PRO A 135 -5.21 -9.43 -19.42
CA PRO A 135 -5.11 -10.87 -19.68
C PRO A 135 -5.56 -11.71 -18.48
N PHE A 136 -5.09 -11.37 -17.27
CA PHE A 136 -5.46 -12.08 -16.05
C PHE A 136 -6.94 -11.90 -15.68
N VAL A 137 -7.52 -10.73 -15.99
CA VAL A 137 -8.97 -10.51 -15.81
C VAL A 137 -9.78 -11.37 -16.78
N ARG A 138 -9.31 -11.59 -18.01
CA ARG A 138 -9.97 -12.51 -18.96
C ARG A 138 -9.90 -13.96 -18.49
N ASP A 139 -8.72 -14.40 -18.05
CA ASP A 139 -8.56 -15.75 -17.47
C ASP A 139 -9.49 -15.93 -16.26
N PHE A 140 -9.62 -14.90 -15.42
CA PHE A 140 -10.57 -14.89 -14.31
C PHE A 140 -12.04 -14.94 -14.76
N ILE A 141 -12.43 -14.20 -15.81
CA ILE A 141 -13.80 -14.24 -16.35
C ILE A 141 -14.18 -15.67 -16.74
N ASP A 142 -13.28 -16.41 -17.38
CA ASP A 142 -13.54 -17.78 -17.80
C ASP A 142 -13.70 -18.72 -16.59
N ALA A 143 -12.84 -18.58 -15.57
CA ALA A 143 -12.98 -19.32 -14.31
C ALA A 143 -14.28 -18.97 -13.56
N ALA A 144 -14.63 -17.68 -13.49
CA ALA A 144 -15.83 -17.21 -12.81
C ALA A 144 -17.11 -17.65 -13.54
N ARG A 145 -17.11 -17.74 -14.87
CA ARG A 145 -18.22 -18.33 -15.63
C ARG A 145 -18.44 -19.79 -15.28
N ALA A 146 -17.36 -20.57 -15.13
CA ALA A 146 -17.47 -21.96 -14.71
C ALA A 146 -17.99 -22.14 -13.28
N ALA A 147 -17.80 -21.13 -12.42
CA ALA A 147 -18.29 -21.10 -11.04
C ALA A 147 -19.72 -20.54 -10.89
N ALA A 148 -20.22 -19.81 -11.90
CA ALA A 148 -21.54 -19.22 -11.88
C ALA A 148 -22.64 -20.28 -11.66
N PRO A 149 -23.71 -20.00 -10.88
CA PRO A 149 -24.12 -18.68 -10.39
C PRO A 149 -23.42 -18.23 -9.10
N ASN A 150 -22.56 -19.04 -8.51
CA ASN A 150 -21.85 -18.67 -7.29
C ASN A 150 -20.70 -17.70 -7.60
N GLU A 151 -20.33 -16.93 -6.58
CA GLU A 151 -19.17 -16.04 -6.65
C GLU A 151 -17.85 -16.83 -6.76
N HIS A 152 -16.86 -16.22 -7.40
CA HIS A 152 -15.49 -16.70 -7.52
C HIS A 152 -14.52 -15.57 -7.18
N ALA A 153 -13.30 -15.90 -6.75
CA ALA A 153 -12.27 -14.91 -6.45
C ALA A 153 -10.86 -15.37 -6.81
N ALA A 154 -10.03 -14.42 -7.20
CA ALA A 154 -8.64 -14.63 -7.55
C ALA A 154 -7.82 -13.36 -7.27
N TRP A 155 -6.50 -13.48 -7.22
CA TRP A 155 -5.60 -12.34 -7.13
C TRP A 155 -4.72 -12.20 -8.37
N VAL A 156 -4.39 -10.96 -8.70
CA VAL A 156 -3.22 -10.62 -9.50
C VAL A 156 -2.19 -10.02 -8.56
N ILE A 157 -1.00 -10.60 -8.54
CA ILE A 157 0.10 -10.17 -7.68
C ILE A 157 1.25 -9.60 -8.51
N TRP A 158 2.01 -8.69 -7.93
CA TRP A 158 3.29 -8.20 -8.44
C TRP A 158 4.43 -8.99 -7.84
N ASN A 159 5.32 -9.51 -8.68
CA ASN A 159 6.57 -10.12 -8.24
C ASN A 159 7.72 -9.13 -8.47
N SER A 160 8.28 -8.57 -7.40
CA SER A 160 9.35 -7.57 -7.51
C SER A 160 10.71 -8.13 -7.92
N ARG A 161 10.89 -9.46 -7.93
CA ARG A 161 12.11 -10.09 -8.44
C ARG A 161 12.11 -10.22 -9.96
N SER A 162 10.98 -10.64 -10.54
CA SER A 162 10.85 -10.74 -11.99
C SER A 162 10.43 -9.41 -12.62
N GLY A 163 9.72 -8.56 -11.87
CA GLY A 163 9.16 -7.31 -12.39
C GLY A 163 7.87 -7.52 -13.20
N ASP A 164 7.10 -8.57 -12.90
CA ASP A 164 5.92 -8.95 -13.66
C ASP A 164 4.69 -9.21 -12.77
N LEU A 165 3.52 -9.17 -13.40
CA LEU A 165 2.25 -9.57 -12.83
C LEU A 165 2.06 -11.09 -12.94
N GLN A 166 1.44 -11.70 -11.93
CA GLN A 166 1.15 -13.14 -11.89
C GLN A 166 -0.27 -13.38 -11.38
N TYR A 167 -0.96 -14.35 -11.99
CA TYR A 167 -2.26 -14.82 -11.52
C TYR A 167 -2.10 -15.75 -10.32
N ARG A 168 -3.03 -15.65 -9.37
CA ARG A 168 -3.06 -16.50 -8.18
C ARG A 168 -4.50 -16.90 -7.90
N GLU A 169 -4.77 -18.19 -8.06
CA GLU A 169 -6.03 -18.79 -7.60
C GLU A 169 -6.10 -18.77 -6.07
N LEU A 170 -7.31 -18.59 -5.55
CA LEU A 170 -7.59 -18.59 -4.13
C LEU A 170 -8.30 -19.88 -3.73
N ALA A 171 -8.00 -20.39 -2.54
CA ALA A 171 -8.72 -21.52 -1.97
C ALA A 171 -10.05 -21.01 -1.40
N ILE A 172 -11.12 -21.18 -2.17
CA ILE A 172 -12.47 -20.75 -1.80
C ILE A 172 -13.04 -21.72 -0.76
N THR A 173 -13.44 -21.17 0.39
CA THR A 173 -13.98 -21.94 1.53
C THR A 173 -15.50 -21.91 1.56
N ILE A 174 -16.10 -20.77 1.16
CA ILE A 174 -17.55 -20.60 1.01
C ILE A 174 -17.80 -19.85 -0.29
N ALA A 175 -18.74 -20.34 -1.09
CA ALA A 175 -19.23 -19.62 -2.26
C ALA A 175 -20.74 -19.79 -2.38
N SER A 176 -21.42 -18.66 -2.52
CA SER A 176 -22.84 -18.54 -2.81
C SER A 176 -23.01 -17.44 -3.86
N PRO A 177 -24.23 -17.18 -4.38
CA PRO A 177 -24.43 -16.08 -5.31
C PRO A 177 -24.23 -14.67 -4.72
N ASP A 178 -24.32 -14.53 -3.39
CA ASP A 178 -24.33 -13.23 -2.69
C ASP A 178 -23.19 -13.08 -1.67
N ALA A 179 -22.30 -14.06 -1.58
CA ALA A 179 -21.20 -14.07 -0.63
C ALA A 179 -20.13 -15.10 -1.01
N ILE A 180 -18.88 -14.69 -0.83
CA ILE A 180 -17.70 -15.54 -0.95
C ILE A 180 -16.82 -15.42 0.30
N SER A 181 -16.14 -16.50 0.64
CA SER A 181 -15.04 -16.51 1.59
C SER A 181 -13.94 -17.40 1.06
N TYR A 182 -12.69 -17.00 1.29
CA TYR A 182 -11.53 -17.69 0.76
C TYR A 182 -10.33 -17.48 1.68
N ASP A 183 -9.41 -18.43 1.65
CA ASP A 183 -8.15 -18.31 2.37
C ASP A 183 -7.25 -17.33 1.62
N ARG A 184 -6.90 -16.23 2.30
CA ARG A 184 -5.96 -15.25 1.78
C ARG A 184 -4.53 -15.81 1.88
N PRO A 185 -3.86 -16.14 0.76
CA PRO A 185 -2.55 -16.76 0.82
C PRO A 185 -1.51 -15.77 1.37
N ALA A 186 -0.59 -16.28 2.19
CA ALA A 186 0.57 -15.52 2.61
C ALA A 186 1.46 -15.21 1.41
N LEU A 187 1.66 -13.93 1.11
CA LEU A 187 2.55 -13.48 0.05
C LEU A 187 4.00 -13.49 0.52
N ALA A 188 4.92 -13.93 -0.33
CA ALA A 188 6.35 -13.83 -0.04
C ALA A 188 6.78 -12.35 0.07
N PRO A 189 7.92 -12.03 0.71
CA PRO A 189 8.36 -10.63 0.88
C PRO A 189 8.56 -9.82 -0.40
N HIS A 190 8.68 -10.49 -1.55
CA HIS A 190 8.85 -9.89 -2.87
C HIS A 190 7.54 -9.90 -3.68
N GLU A 191 6.47 -10.47 -3.15
CA GLU A 191 5.16 -10.48 -3.75
C GLU A 191 4.30 -9.37 -3.13
N SER A 192 3.38 -8.82 -3.91
CA SER A 192 2.42 -7.82 -3.42
C SER A 192 1.11 -7.96 -4.16
N LEU A 193 -0.01 -7.94 -3.43
CA LEU A 193 -1.33 -7.89 -4.05
C LEU A 193 -1.45 -6.62 -4.90
N VAL A 194 -1.88 -6.78 -6.15
CA VAL A 194 -2.12 -5.68 -7.10
C VAL A 194 -3.61 -5.55 -7.36
N VAL A 195 -4.22 -6.63 -7.86
CA VAL A 195 -5.65 -6.67 -8.16
C VAL A 195 -6.30 -7.78 -7.34
N ASP A 196 -7.34 -7.42 -6.59
CA ASP A 196 -8.26 -8.38 -5.99
C ASP A 196 -9.47 -8.52 -6.91
N LEU A 197 -9.71 -9.74 -7.38
CA LEU A 197 -10.75 -10.08 -8.34
C LEU A 197 -11.83 -10.86 -7.62
N HIS A 198 -13.08 -10.42 -7.74
CA HIS A 198 -14.23 -11.25 -7.39
C HIS A 198 -15.36 -11.09 -8.40
N SER A 199 -16.30 -12.02 -8.38
CA SER A 199 -17.43 -12.03 -9.31
C SER A 199 -18.77 -12.08 -8.60
N HIS A 200 -19.80 -11.42 -9.12
CA HIS A 200 -21.19 -11.51 -8.64
C HIS A 200 -22.05 -12.52 -9.43
N GLY A 201 -21.40 -13.50 -10.07
CA GLY A 201 -22.09 -14.49 -10.91
C GLY A 201 -22.93 -13.85 -12.01
N VAL A 202 -24.25 -14.07 -11.97
CA VAL A 202 -25.20 -13.57 -12.98
C VAL A 202 -25.61 -12.11 -12.80
N THR A 203 -25.33 -11.53 -11.64
CA THR A 203 -25.65 -10.13 -11.32
C THR A 203 -24.61 -9.20 -11.91
N ASP A 204 -24.99 -7.96 -12.23
CA ASP A 204 -24.04 -6.96 -12.74
C ASP A 204 -22.94 -6.63 -11.71
N ALA A 205 -21.78 -6.22 -12.20
CA ALA A 205 -20.66 -5.78 -11.38
C ALA A 205 -21.00 -4.45 -10.69
N PHE A 206 -20.85 -4.40 -9.37
CA PHE A 206 -20.91 -3.19 -8.55
C PHE A 206 -20.10 -3.42 -7.26
N PHE A 207 -19.79 -2.35 -6.52
CA PHE A 207 -19.22 -2.47 -5.18
C PHE A 207 -20.30 -2.24 -4.12
N SER A 208 -20.50 -3.23 -3.25
CA SER A 208 -21.42 -3.21 -2.12
C SER A 208 -20.83 -2.49 -0.89
N SER A 209 -21.63 -2.34 0.17
CA SER A 209 -21.13 -1.87 1.47
C SER A 209 -20.12 -2.83 2.09
N THR A 210 -20.31 -4.14 1.93
CA THR A 210 -19.38 -5.16 2.42
C THR A 210 -18.04 -5.04 1.71
N ASP A 211 -18.04 -4.85 0.39
CA ASP A 211 -16.81 -4.61 -0.37
C ASP A 211 -16.10 -3.34 0.11
N ASN A 212 -16.84 -2.30 0.48
CA ASN A 212 -16.25 -1.06 1.00
C ASN A 212 -15.58 -1.29 2.36
N GLU A 213 -16.19 -2.09 3.24
CA GLU A 213 -15.62 -2.42 4.54
C GLU A 213 -14.34 -3.25 4.39
N ASP A 214 -14.36 -4.25 3.51
CA ASP A 214 -13.20 -5.10 3.23
C ASP A 214 -12.04 -4.32 2.60
N ASP A 215 -12.33 -3.34 1.73
CA ASP A 215 -11.32 -2.54 1.04
C ASP A 215 -10.80 -1.34 1.86
N ALA A 216 -11.46 -0.99 2.98
CA ALA A 216 -11.18 0.25 3.71
C ALA A 216 -9.75 0.34 4.26
N GLY A 217 -9.10 -0.78 4.57
CA GLY A 217 -7.72 -0.81 5.07
C GLY A 217 -6.65 -0.99 3.99
N GLU A 218 -7.04 -1.31 2.76
CA GLU A 218 -6.13 -1.90 1.79
C GLU A 218 -5.60 -0.89 0.77
N VAL A 219 -4.47 -1.25 0.15
CA VAL A 219 -3.89 -0.52 -0.98
C VAL A 219 -3.75 -1.51 -2.13
N LYS A 220 -4.78 -1.55 -2.97
CA LYS A 220 -4.93 -2.50 -4.08
C LYS A 220 -5.88 -1.93 -5.12
N ILE A 221 -5.93 -2.55 -6.28
CA ILE A 221 -7.02 -2.36 -7.24
C ILE A 221 -8.05 -3.44 -6.94
N SER A 222 -9.31 -3.08 -6.78
CA SER A 222 -10.40 -4.06 -6.70
C SER A 222 -11.09 -4.11 -8.06
N CYS A 223 -11.40 -5.31 -8.51
CA CYS A 223 -12.06 -5.57 -9.78
C CYS A 223 -13.23 -6.54 -9.58
N VAL A 224 -14.45 -6.05 -9.81
CA VAL A 224 -15.66 -6.88 -9.77
C VAL A 224 -16.07 -7.22 -11.19
N VAL A 225 -16.38 -8.48 -11.42
CA VAL A 225 -16.94 -8.97 -12.69
C VAL A 225 -18.36 -9.50 -12.45
N GLY A 226 -19.28 -9.16 -13.33
CA GLY A 226 -20.67 -9.61 -13.24
C GLY A 226 -21.24 -9.98 -14.61
N SER A 227 -22.54 -10.24 -14.63
CA SER A 227 -23.31 -10.58 -15.83
C SER A 227 -22.76 -11.83 -16.54
N LEU A 228 -22.35 -12.85 -15.78
CA LEU A 228 -21.65 -14.04 -16.29
C LEU A 228 -22.54 -15.14 -16.87
N ALA A 229 -23.83 -14.86 -17.09
CA ALA A 229 -24.73 -15.82 -17.74
C ALA A 229 -24.31 -16.09 -19.20
N ASP A 230 -24.64 -17.29 -19.70
CA ASP A 230 -24.30 -17.70 -21.06
C ASP A 230 -24.78 -16.69 -22.12
N GLY A 231 -23.89 -16.33 -23.04
CA GLY A 231 -24.16 -15.39 -24.13
C GLY A 231 -24.30 -13.92 -23.71
N LYS A 232 -23.99 -13.58 -22.46
CA LYS A 232 -23.92 -12.18 -21.99
C LYS A 232 -22.49 -11.66 -22.03
N THR A 233 -22.36 -10.38 -22.39
CA THR A 233 -21.12 -9.62 -22.22
C THR A 233 -20.94 -9.32 -20.73
N PRO A 234 -19.82 -9.72 -20.11
CA PRO A 234 -19.55 -9.43 -18.71
C PRO A 234 -19.54 -7.93 -18.43
N SER A 235 -20.14 -7.53 -17.31
CA SER A 235 -19.93 -6.20 -16.74
C SER A 235 -18.69 -6.22 -15.85
N ILE A 236 -17.92 -5.13 -15.85
CA ILE A 236 -16.65 -5.05 -15.13
C ILE A 236 -16.54 -3.67 -14.47
N GLN A 237 -16.20 -3.64 -13.19
CA GLN A 237 -15.90 -2.40 -12.47
C GLN A 237 -14.53 -2.48 -11.81
N PHE A 238 -13.78 -1.38 -11.89
CA PHE A 238 -12.50 -1.22 -11.22
C PHE A 238 -12.51 -0.03 -10.27
N ARG A 239 -11.81 -0.17 -9.15
CA ARG A 239 -11.43 0.96 -8.30
C ARG A 239 -10.03 0.78 -7.77
N LEU A 240 -9.32 1.88 -7.54
CA LEU A 240 -8.10 1.89 -6.75
C LEU A 240 -8.47 2.21 -5.30
N CYS A 241 -8.19 1.28 -4.41
CA CYS A 241 -8.34 1.41 -2.97
C CYS A 241 -7.04 1.94 -2.37
N ALA A 242 -7.14 2.95 -1.53
CA ALA A 242 -5.99 3.53 -0.84
C ALA A 242 -6.39 4.01 0.55
N LEU A 243 -6.22 3.15 1.56
CA LEU A 243 -6.40 3.51 2.98
C LEU A 243 -7.78 4.14 3.26
N GLY A 244 -8.83 3.54 2.69
CA GLY A 244 -10.21 3.98 2.85
C GLY A 244 -10.70 4.95 1.77
N MET A 245 -9.80 5.45 0.92
CA MET A 245 -10.18 6.16 -0.29
C MET A 245 -10.47 5.18 -1.43
N PHE A 246 -11.60 5.38 -2.11
CA PHE A 246 -11.98 4.64 -3.31
C PHE A 246 -11.95 5.56 -4.53
N LEU A 247 -11.03 5.30 -5.45
CA LEU A 247 -10.86 6.04 -6.69
C LEU A 247 -11.42 5.20 -7.85
N PRO A 248 -12.59 5.53 -8.42
CA PRO A 248 -13.14 4.80 -9.55
C PRO A 248 -12.17 4.83 -10.74
N LEU A 249 -11.92 3.67 -11.34
CA LEU A 249 -11.11 3.55 -12.54
C LEU A 249 -12.02 3.27 -13.72
N ASN A 250 -12.24 4.28 -14.56
CA ASN A 250 -13.14 4.19 -15.71
C ASN A 250 -12.50 3.35 -16.83
N VAL A 251 -12.71 2.04 -16.78
CA VAL A 251 -12.26 1.08 -17.78
C VAL A 251 -13.49 0.49 -18.49
N PRO A 252 -13.69 0.75 -19.79
CA PRO A 252 -14.74 0.09 -20.55
C PRO A 252 -14.53 -1.42 -20.58
N ALA A 253 -15.59 -2.22 -20.40
CA ALA A 253 -15.49 -3.68 -20.46
C ALA A 253 -14.88 -4.18 -21.79
N ALA A 254 -15.20 -3.52 -22.91
CA ALA A 254 -14.63 -3.80 -24.23
C ALA A 254 -13.09 -3.67 -24.26
N ALA A 255 -12.51 -2.76 -23.47
CA ALA A 255 -11.06 -2.63 -23.38
C ALA A 255 -10.40 -3.85 -22.70
N VAL A 256 -11.13 -4.55 -21.83
CA VAL A 256 -10.66 -5.74 -21.13
C VAL A 256 -10.88 -6.98 -21.98
N ILE A 257 -12.08 -7.13 -22.54
CA ILE A 257 -12.51 -8.36 -23.22
C ILE A 257 -12.03 -8.39 -24.68
N GLY A 258 -11.81 -7.21 -25.28
CA GLY A 258 -11.55 -7.03 -26.71
C GLY A 258 -12.83 -6.82 -27.51
N ASP A 259 -12.70 -6.22 -28.70
CA ASP A 259 -13.82 -6.02 -29.63
C ASP A 259 -14.21 -7.37 -30.26
N GLY A 260 -15.05 -8.15 -29.57
CA GLY A 260 -15.52 -9.44 -30.08
C GLY A 260 -16.26 -10.36 -29.10
N ALA A 261 -16.75 -9.83 -27.97
CA ALA A 261 -17.57 -10.59 -27.02
C ALA A 261 -19.01 -10.75 -27.47
#